data_AF-A0A0S8IYG2-F1
#
_entry.id   AF-A0A0S8IYG2-F1
#
_cell.length_a   1.000
_cell.length_b   1.000
_cell.length_c   1.000
_cell.angle_alpha   90.00
_cell.angle_beta   90.00
_cell.angle_gamma   90.00
#
_symmetry.space_group_name_H-M   'P 1'
#
loop_
_entity.id
_entity.type
_entity.pdbx_description
1 polymer ?
#
loop_
_entity_poly.entity_id
_entity_poly.type
_entity_poly.pdbx_seq_one_letter_code
_entity_poly.pdbx_strand_id
1 'polypeptide(L)'
;MLMLDRYTRCVCLDEPVTSEPIVCEEPEDDSVPTITIDGEKLEIGHVYPHDGGALISADGREYVVFPDRETAGEAARAYWRSLAKNDTREFICLVGEGTLIAWALGQPAGPGYRKVCSLQEWLDYWAENPEEHWSSWDGSEYEVDEVNIAAVKGIGFAPEVAYRHS
;
A
#
# COMPACT_ATOMS: atom_id res chain seq x y z
N MET A 1 -74.84 28.90 7.10
CA MET A 1 -75.10 29.27 5.68
C MET A 1 -73.78 29.84 5.16
N LEU A 2 -72.95 29.20 4.35
CA LEU A 2 -73.02 28.01 3.47
C LEU A 2 -71.71 27.21 3.69
N MET A 3 -71.77 25.90 3.95
CA MET A 3 -71.28 24.85 3.04
C MET A 3 -70.36 25.31 1.91
N LEU A 4 -69.14 24.75 1.87
CA LEU A 4 -68.49 24.33 0.61
C LEU A 4 -67.50 23.20 0.91
N ASP A 5 -67.96 21.99 0.60
CA ASP A 5 -67.17 20.81 0.28
C ASP A 5 -66.17 21.10 -0.86
N ARG A 6 -64.99 20.47 -0.83
CA ARG A 6 -64.40 19.77 -1.99
C ARG A 6 -63.17 18.96 -1.58
N TYR A 7 -63.43 17.66 -1.43
CA TYR A 7 -62.56 16.52 -1.72
C TYR A 7 -61.32 16.84 -2.58
N THR A 8 -60.13 16.73 -2.00
CA THR A 8 -58.90 16.45 -2.75
C THR A 8 -58.77 14.93 -2.84
N ARG A 9 -59.04 14.41 -4.02
CA ARG A 9 -58.92 13.00 -4.39
C ARG A 9 -57.43 12.64 -4.44
N CYS A 10 -56.93 11.85 -3.49
CA CYS A 10 -55.69 11.09 -3.69
C CYS A 10 -55.93 10.10 -4.81
N VAL A 11 -55.27 10.30 -5.95
CA VAL A 11 -55.15 9.27 -6.97
C VAL A 11 -53.82 8.59 -6.71
N CYS A 12 -53.86 7.45 -6.04
CA CYS A 12 -52.75 6.50 -6.04
C CYS A 12 -52.69 5.92 -7.46
N LEU A 13 -51.73 6.37 -8.27
CA LEU A 13 -51.31 5.64 -9.45
C LEU A 13 -50.22 4.67 -8.99
N ASP A 14 -50.65 3.47 -8.60
CA ASP A 14 -49.79 2.29 -8.48
C ASP A 14 -49.43 1.82 -9.90
N GLU A 15 -48.36 2.37 -10.46
CA GLU A 15 -47.64 1.68 -11.53
C GLU A 15 -46.47 0.93 -10.91
N PRO A 16 -46.35 -0.39 -11.13
CA PRO A 16 -45.18 -1.14 -10.68
C PRO A 16 -43.98 -0.67 -11.49
N VAL A 17 -43.13 0.15 -10.86
CA VAL A 17 -41.79 0.45 -11.37
C VAL A 17 -41.03 -0.87 -11.39
N THR A 18 -41.03 -1.52 -12.55
CA THR A 18 -40.10 -2.59 -12.88
C THR A 18 -38.77 -1.89 -13.18
N SER A 19 -38.08 -1.48 -12.11
CA SER A 19 -36.73 -0.96 -12.21
C SER A 19 -35.81 -2.13 -12.53
N GLU A 20 -35.68 -2.45 -13.81
CA GLU A 20 -34.50 -3.17 -14.27
C GLU A 20 -33.27 -2.38 -13.78
N PRO A 21 -32.29 -3.04 -13.15
CA PRO A 21 -31.10 -2.35 -12.67
C PRO A 21 -30.42 -1.70 -13.86
N ILE A 22 -30.23 -0.38 -13.80
CA ILE A 22 -29.37 0.33 -14.75
C ILE A 22 -27.95 -0.18 -14.51
N VAL A 23 -27.52 -1.11 -15.35
CA VAL A 23 -26.14 -1.55 -15.42
C VAL A 23 -25.38 -0.42 -16.10
N CYS A 24 -24.76 0.45 -15.30
CA CYS A 24 -23.80 1.41 -15.80
C CYS A 24 -22.58 0.61 -16.26
N GLU A 25 -22.47 0.33 -17.55
CA GLU A 25 -21.24 -0.22 -18.14
C GLU A 25 -20.16 0.84 -17.96
N GLU A 26 -19.16 0.55 -17.12
CA GLU A 26 -18.00 1.41 -17.00
C GLU A 26 -17.26 1.42 -18.35
N PRO A 27 -16.92 2.60 -18.89
CA PRO A 27 -16.17 2.66 -20.14
C PRO A 27 -14.84 1.92 -19.96
N GLU A 28 -14.51 1.04 -20.92
CA GLU A 28 -13.19 0.43 -21.02
C GLU A 28 -12.18 1.56 -21.28
N ASP A 29 -11.30 1.79 -20.29
CA ASP A 29 -10.21 2.75 -20.42
C ASP A 29 -8.99 2.02 -20.97
N ASP A 30 -8.81 2.11 -22.29
CA ASP A 30 -7.67 1.56 -23.02
C ASP A 30 -6.37 2.37 -22.82
N SER A 31 -6.32 3.28 -21.85
CA SER A 31 -5.09 4.04 -21.57
C SER A 31 -3.98 3.15 -21.03
N VAL A 32 -2.76 3.40 -21.50
CA VAL A 32 -1.55 2.76 -20.98
C VAL A 32 -1.40 3.16 -19.51
N PRO A 33 -1.20 2.22 -18.56
CA PRO A 33 -1.02 2.56 -17.16
C PRO A 33 0.30 3.34 -16.98
N THR A 34 0.23 4.52 -16.36
CA THR A 34 1.40 5.38 -16.13
C THR A 34 1.42 5.93 -14.71
N ILE A 35 2.63 6.11 -14.18
CA ILE A 35 2.89 6.69 -12.86
C ILE A 35 3.99 7.75 -12.97
N THR A 36 3.88 8.83 -12.22
CA THR A 36 4.91 9.86 -12.09
C THR A 36 5.56 9.71 -10.72
N ILE A 37 6.87 9.46 -10.68
CA ILE A 37 7.66 9.27 -9.46
C ILE A 37 8.76 10.33 -9.44
N ASP A 38 8.81 11.18 -8.41
CA ASP A 38 9.73 12.32 -8.30
C ASP A 38 9.81 13.18 -9.59
N GLY A 39 8.66 13.41 -10.23
CA GLY A 39 8.51 14.18 -11.47
C GLY A 39 8.88 13.43 -12.75
N GLU A 40 9.35 12.18 -12.68
CA GLU A 40 9.61 11.32 -13.83
C GLU A 40 8.37 10.48 -14.17
N LYS A 41 7.77 10.70 -15.33
CA LYS A 41 6.64 9.90 -15.82
C LYS A 41 7.13 8.59 -16.44
N LEU A 42 6.63 7.47 -15.94
CA LEU A 42 7.00 6.11 -16.31
C LEU A 42 5.80 5.31 -16.81
N GLU A 43 6.01 4.43 -17.79
CA GLU A 43 4.99 3.47 -18.25
C GLU A 43 5.08 2.17 -17.45
N ILE A 44 3.96 1.71 -16.88
CA ILE A 44 3.91 0.47 -16.10
C ILE A 44 3.73 -0.70 -17.06
N GLY A 45 4.70 -1.62 -17.07
CA GLY A 45 4.63 -2.86 -17.83
C GLY A 45 3.93 -3.99 -17.06
N HIS A 46 4.31 -4.19 -15.81
CA HIS A 46 3.80 -5.31 -14.99
C HIS A 46 3.54 -4.86 -13.55
N VAL A 47 2.55 -5.49 -12.92
CA VAL A 47 2.19 -5.31 -11.52
C VAL A 47 2.11 -6.69 -10.87
N TYR A 48 2.79 -6.85 -9.74
CA TYR A 48 2.76 -8.05 -8.91
C TYR A 48 2.31 -7.68 -7.50
N PRO A 49 1.37 -8.43 -6.90
CA PRO A 49 1.03 -8.25 -5.49
C PRO A 49 2.27 -8.40 -4.61
N HIS A 50 2.43 -7.51 -3.63
CA HIS A 50 3.52 -7.54 -2.66
C HIS A 50 2.94 -7.38 -1.24
N ASP A 51 3.65 -7.85 -0.22
CA ASP A 51 3.17 -7.77 1.16
C ASP A 51 2.88 -6.31 1.56
N GLY A 52 1.60 -5.97 1.71
CA GLY A 52 1.12 -4.63 2.05
C GLY A 52 1.14 -3.60 0.90
N GLY A 53 1.64 -3.96 -0.28
CA GLY A 53 1.82 -3.03 -1.41
C GLY A 53 1.80 -3.74 -2.76
N ALA A 54 2.50 -3.18 -3.75
CA ALA A 54 2.66 -3.78 -5.07
C ALA A 54 4.08 -3.58 -5.60
N LEU A 55 4.62 -4.60 -6.28
CA LEU A 55 5.84 -4.49 -7.06
C LEU A 55 5.44 -4.14 -8.50
N ILE A 56 5.92 -3.02 -9.01
CA ILE A 56 5.69 -2.58 -10.39
C ILE A 56 7.01 -2.60 -11.18
N SER A 57 6.93 -3.01 -12.44
CA SER A 57 8.00 -2.82 -13.42
C SER A 57 7.63 -1.64 -14.30
N ALA A 58 8.42 -0.57 -14.27
CA ALA A 58 8.20 0.64 -15.05
C ALA A 58 9.49 1.09 -15.74
N ASP A 59 9.45 1.23 -17.08
CA ASP A 59 10.61 1.60 -17.92
C ASP A 59 11.91 0.84 -17.62
N GLY A 60 11.80 -0.45 -17.29
CA GLY A 60 12.94 -1.33 -17.00
C GLY A 60 13.53 -1.18 -15.60
N ARG A 61 12.85 -0.48 -14.69
CA ARG A 61 13.15 -0.39 -13.25
C ARG A 61 12.04 -1.05 -12.46
N GLU A 62 12.37 -1.54 -11.27
CA GLU A 62 11.37 -2.12 -10.37
C GLU A 62 11.17 -1.24 -9.14
N TYR A 63 9.91 -0.99 -8.80
CA TYR A 63 9.53 -0.21 -7.63
C TYR A 63 8.55 -0.99 -6.76
N VAL A 64 8.73 -0.96 -5.45
CA VAL A 64 7.70 -1.35 -4.50
C VAL A 64 6.92 -0.09 -4.12
N VAL A 65 5.61 -0.09 -4.39
CA VAL A 65 4.72 1.05 -4.15
C VAL A 65 3.71 0.74 -3.04
N PHE A 66 3.35 1.75 -2.27
CA PHE A 66 2.41 1.65 -1.16
C PHE A 66 1.40 2.80 -1.17
N PRO A 67 0.20 2.62 -0.58
CA PRO A 67 -0.78 3.69 -0.43
C PRO A 67 -0.20 4.91 0.28
N ASP A 68 0.62 4.69 1.31
CA ASP A 68 1.27 5.71 2.11
C ASP A 68 2.50 5.14 2.82
N ARG A 69 3.33 6.02 3.39
CA ARG A 69 4.54 5.64 4.14
C ARG A 69 4.23 4.80 5.38
N GLU A 70 3.13 5.06 6.07
CA GLU A 70 2.75 4.33 7.29
C GLU A 70 2.48 2.85 6.96
N THR A 71 1.77 2.60 5.86
CA THR A 71 1.50 1.27 5.32
C THR A 71 2.78 0.55 4.92
N ALA A 72 3.71 1.24 4.27
CA ALA A 72 5.02 0.70 3.93
C ALA A 72 5.81 0.27 5.19
N GLY A 73 5.80 1.11 6.22
CA GLY A 73 6.44 0.84 7.50
C GLY A 73 5.83 -0.34 8.25
N GLU A 74 4.50 -0.40 8.35
CA GLU A 74 3.81 -1.52 8.98
C GLU A 74 3.99 -2.83 8.19
N ALA A 75 4.06 -2.77 6.86
CA ALA A 75 4.41 -3.94 6.03
C ALA A 75 5.84 -4.45 6.33
N ALA A 76 6.82 -3.56 6.40
CA ALA A 76 8.20 -3.92 6.75
C ALA A 76 8.29 -4.52 8.16
N ARG A 77 7.61 -3.90 9.13
CA ARG A 77 7.51 -4.40 10.50
C ARG A 77 6.86 -5.78 10.56
N ALA A 78 5.78 -5.98 9.81
CA ALA A 78 5.06 -7.25 9.74
C ALA A 78 5.94 -8.35 9.12
N TYR A 79 6.70 -8.05 8.07
CA TYR A 79 7.68 -8.95 7.47
C TYR A 79 8.69 -9.44 8.51
N TRP A 80 9.38 -8.52 9.20
CA TRP A 80 10.40 -8.89 10.19
C TRP A 80 9.82 -9.63 11.40
N ARG A 81 8.63 -9.22 11.86
CA ARG A 81 7.92 -9.91 12.94
C ARG A 81 7.52 -11.33 12.53
N SER A 82 7.05 -11.50 11.30
CA SER A 82 6.71 -12.81 10.73
C SER A 82 7.95 -13.69 10.63
N LEU A 83 9.07 -13.15 10.13
CA LEU A 83 10.33 -13.88 10.02
C LEU A 83 10.84 -14.33 11.39
N ALA A 84 10.87 -13.45 12.39
CA ALA A 84 11.28 -13.80 13.75
C ALA A 84 10.43 -14.93 14.37
N LYS A 85 9.13 -14.95 14.07
CA LYS A 85 8.17 -15.90 14.63
C LYS A 85 8.11 -17.23 13.87
N ASN A 86 8.15 -17.18 12.54
CA ASN A 86 7.81 -18.29 11.67
C ASN A 86 9.06 -18.93 11.04
N ASP A 87 10.15 -18.17 10.87
CA ASP A 87 11.45 -18.66 10.42
C ASP A 87 12.59 -18.10 11.28
N THR A 88 12.61 -18.55 12.54
CA THR A 88 13.57 -18.06 13.53
C THR A 88 15.02 -18.35 13.12
N ARG A 89 15.29 -19.40 12.31
CA ARG A 89 16.65 -19.71 11.87
C ARG A 89 17.15 -18.67 10.89
N GLU A 90 16.36 -18.36 9.87
CA GLU A 90 16.71 -17.31 8.92
C GLU A 90 16.83 -15.96 9.62
N PHE A 91 15.90 -15.64 10.53
CA PHE A 91 15.98 -14.43 11.33
C PHE A 91 17.29 -14.34 12.14
N ILE A 92 17.71 -15.42 12.80
CA ILE A 92 18.99 -15.49 13.53
C ILE A 92 20.18 -15.30 12.56
N CYS A 93 20.14 -15.90 11.37
CA CYS A 93 21.19 -15.75 10.37
C CYS A 93 21.35 -14.30 9.90
N LEU A 94 20.23 -13.59 9.68
CA LEU A 94 20.24 -12.20 9.23
C LEU A 94 20.63 -11.21 10.34
N VAL A 95 20.13 -11.41 11.56
CA VAL A 95 20.34 -10.47 12.69
C VAL A 95 21.63 -10.76 13.46
N GLY A 96 22.03 -12.02 13.54
CA GLY A 96 23.19 -12.52 14.28
C GLY A 96 22.90 -12.81 15.75
N GLU A 97 23.38 -13.95 16.24
CA GLU A 97 23.21 -14.40 17.64
C GLU A 97 23.74 -13.37 18.66
N GLY A 98 24.88 -12.74 18.37
CA GLY A 98 25.48 -11.72 19.24
C GLY A 98 24.56 -10.51 19.44
N THR A 99 23.85 -10.09 18.40
CA THR A 99 22.85 -9.02 18.48
C THR A 99 21.70 -9.42 19.39
N LEU A 100 21.18 -10.65 19.25
CA LEU A 100 20.08 -11.14 20.07
C LEU A 100 20.47 -11.25 21.55
N ILE A 101 21.69 -11.71 21.84
CA ILE A 101 22.23 -11.75 23.20
C ILE A 101 22.36 -10.33 23.76
N ALA A 102 22.90 -9.39 22.99
CA ALA A 102 23.03 -8.00 23.41
C ALA A 102 21.66 -7.37 23.72
N TRP A 103 20.66 -7.56 22.85
CA TRP A 103 19.28 -7.11 23.10
C TRP A 103 18.66 -7.73 24.33
N ALA A 104 18.89 -9.02 24.60
CA ALA A 104 18.43 -9.68 25.82
C ALA A 104 19.06 -9.07 27.09
N LEU A 105 20.25 -8.45 26.98
CA LEU A 105 20.93 -7.73 28.04
C LEU A 105 20.61 -6.23 28.05
N GLY A 106 19.71 -5.75 27.18
CA GLY A 106 19.40 -4.32 27.03
C GLY A 106 20.56 -3.49 26.47
N GLN A 107 21.48 -4.13 25.74
CA GLN A 107 22.64 -3.48 25.16
C GLN A 107 22.38 -3.06 23.71
N PRO A 108 22.93 -1.92 23.27
CA PRO A 108 22.77 -1.45 21.90
C PRO A 108 23.49 -2.37 20.91
N ALA A 109 22.74 -2.99 20.01
CA ALA A 109 23.23 -3.83 18.92
C ALA A 109 22.26 -3.77 17.73
N GLY A 110 22.62 -4.40 16.61
CA GLY A 110 21.76 -4.46 15.42
C GLY A 110 22.55 -4.45 14.12
N PRO A 111 22.05 -5.09 13.04
CA PRO A 111 22.53 -4.83 11.70
C PRO A 111 22.16 -3.39 11.27
N GLY A 112 22.89 -2.82 10.32
CA GLY A 112 22.65 -1.45 9.84
C GLY A 112 23.29 -0.33 10.67
N TYR A 113 22.90 0.90 10.36
CA TYR A 113 23.51 2.13 10.89
C TYR A 113 23.07 2.45 12.33
N ARG A 114 21.78 2.27 12.65
CA ARG A 114 21.22 2.53 13.99
C ARG A 114 21.35 1.29 14.87
N LYS A 115 21.84 1.46 16.10
CA LYS A 115 21.83 0.40 17.13
C LYS A 115 20.62 0.58 18.03
N VAL A 116 19.96 -0.52 18.37
CA VAL A 116 18.78 -0.56 19.24
C VAL A 116 19.02 -1.53 20.39
N CYS A 117 18.25 -1.40 21.47
CA CYS A 117 18.47 -2.16 22.70
C CYS A 117 17.53 -3.37 22.84
N SER A 118 16.57 -3.53 21.94
CA SER A 118 15.61 -4.64 21.99
C SER A 118 15.06 -5.00 20.62
N LEU A 119 14.47 -6.21 20.51
CA LEU A 119 13.74 -6.63 19.30
C LEU A 119 12.56 -5.71 19.00
N GLN A 120 11.86 -5.19 20.01
CA GLN A 120 10.71 -4.31 19.81
C GLN A 120 11.15 -2.98 19.20
N GLU A 121 12.21 -2.36 19.73
CA GLU A 121 12.81 -1.17 19.13
C GLU A 121 13.31 -1.42 17.70
N TRP A 122 13.80 -2.63 17.42
CA TRP A 122 14.18 -3.00 16.05
C TRP A 122 13.00 -3.06 15.10
N LEU A 123 11.88 -3.64 15.53
CA LEU A 123 10.65 -3.68 14.74
C LEU A 123 10.06 -2.29 14.53
N ASP A 124 10.16 -1.42 15.53
CA ASP A 124 9.68 -0.04 15.44
C ASP A 124 10.59 0.79 14.50
N TYR A 125 11.90 0.54 14.50
CA TYR A 125 12.84 1.15 13.55
C TYR A 125 12.44 0.88 12.09
N TRP A 126 12.07 -0.35 11.74
CA TRP A 126 11.63 -0.68 10.38
C TRP A 126 10.31 -0.02 9.98
N ALA A 127 9.43 0.25 10.95
CA ALA A 127 8.21 1.01 10.69
C ALA A 127 8.51 2.50 10.45
N GLU A 128 9.50 3.05 11.15
CA GLU A 128 9.94 4.44 10.98
C GLU A 128 10.75 4.66 9.68
N ASN A 129 11.47 3.64 9.21
CA ASN A 129 12.44 3.71 8.11
C ASN A 129 12.19 2.59 7.07
N PRO A 130 11.03 2.57 6.40
CA PRO A 130 10.67 1.55 5.42
C PRO A 130 11.64 1.45 4.23
N GLU A 131 12.29 2.54 3.87
CA GLU A 131 13.25 2.62 2.76
C GLU A 131 14.44 1.67 2.92
N GLU A 132 14.88 1.42 4.15
CA GLU A 132 15.97 0.50 4.45
C GLU A 132 15.58 -0.96 4.11
N HIS A 133 14.28 -1.26 4.05
CA HIS A 133 13.77 -2.60 3.72
C HIS A 133 13.41 -2.72 2.24
N TRP A 134 12.71 -1.71 1.72
CA TRP A 134 12.12 -1.77 0.38
C TRP A 134 13.02 -1.20 -0.72
N SER A 135 13.92 -0.27 -0.40
CA SER A 135 14.80 0.36 -1.39
C SER A 135 16.18 -0.31 -1.43
N SER A 136 16.25 -1.51 -2.01
CA SER A 136 17.51 -2.27 -2.14
C SER A 136 18.53 -1.62 -3.07
N TRP A 137 18.10 -0.71 -3.95
CA TRP A 137 19.00 -0.05 -4.91
C TRP A 137 19.78 1.12 -4.31
N ASP A 138 19.09 2.04 -3.62
CA ASP A 138 19.67 3.31 -3.17
C ASP A 138 19.26 3.73 -1.74
N GLY A 139 18.39 2.97 -1.07
CA GLY A 139 17.93 3.31 0.28
C GLY A 139 17.05 4.56 0.34
N SER A 140 16.49 5.02 -0.78
CA SER A 140 15.67 6.24 -0.85
C SER A 140 14.17 5.95 -0.96
N GLU A 141 13.38 6.84 -0.35
CA GLU A 141 11.93 6.97 -0.52
C GLU A 141 11.66 7.99 -1.64
N TYR A 142 10.74 7.66 -2.54
CA TYR A 142 10.33 8.51 -3.66
C TYR A 142 8.85 8.88 -3.52
N GLU A 143 8.50 10.11 -3.90
CA GLU A 143 7.12 10.62 -3.94
C GLU A 143 6.43 10.16 -5.23
N VAL A 144 5.17 9.71 -5.12
CA VAL A 144 4.32 9.47 -6.30
C VAL A 144 3.45 10.69 -6.52
N ASP A 145 3.80 11.51 -7.52
CA ASP A 145 3.10 12.76 -7.79
C ASP A 145 1.74 12.54 -8.46
N GLU A 146 1.69 11.61 -9.42
CA GLU A 146 0.53 11.38 -10.26
C GLU A 146 0.42 9.90 -10.64
N VAL A 147 -0.80 9.38 -10.66
CA VAL A 147 -1.09 8.03 -11.15
C VAL A 147 -2.36 8.08 -11.99
N ASN A 148 -2.34 7.50 -13.19
CA ASN A 148 -3.53 7.46 -14.01
C ASN A 148 -4.49 6.35 -13.56
N ILE A 149 -5.76 6.45 -13.95
CA ILE A 149 -6.80 5.55 -13.46
C ILE A 149 -6.57 4.09 -13.90
N ALA A 150 -5.98 3.86 -15.08
CA ALA A 150 -5.58 2.52 -15.53
C ALA A 150 -4.52 1.90 -14.59
N ALA A 151 -3.51 2.67 -14.17
CA ALA A 151 -2.53 2.22 -13.19
C ALA A 151 -3.17 1.94 -11.82
N VAL A 152 -4.05 2.82 -11.32
CA VAL A 152 -4.77 2.58 -10.05
C VAL A 152 -5.59 1.29 -10.11
N LYS A 153 -6.28 1.03 -11.22
CA LYS A 153 -7.04 -0.22 -11.42
C LYS A 153 -6.13 -1.45 -11.43
N GLY A 154 -4.96 -1.36 -12.06
CA GLY A 154 -3.98 -2.45 -12.13
C GLY A 154 -3.28 -2.72 -10.78
N ILE A 155 -2.95 -1.67 -10.04
CA ILE A 155 -2.28 -1.74 -8.73
C ILE A 155 -3.28 -2.14 -7.63
N GLY A 156 -4.54 -1.71 -7.75
CA GLY A 156 -5.59 -1.92 -6.75
C GLY A 156 -5.68 -0.82 -5.69
N PHE A 157 -4.81 0.19 -5.76
CA PHE A 157 -4.82 1.38 -4.91
C PHE A 157 -4.09 2.53 -5.62
N ALA A 158 -4.25 3.76 -5.13
CA ALA A 158 -3.48 4.91 -5.57
C ALA A 158 -2.26 5.05 -4.65
N PRO A 159 -1.03 4.77 -5.12
CA PRO A 159 0.16 4.90 -4.30
C PRO A 159 0.55 6.36 -4.08
N GLU A 160 1.09 6.67 -2.90
CA GLU A 160 1.72 7.96 -2.58
C GLU A 160 3.24 7.86 -2.46
N VAL A 161 3.77 6.65 -2.20
CA VAL A 161 5.22 6.41 -2.03
C VAL A 161 5.72 5.24 -2.85
N ALA A 162 6.97 5.33 -3.29
CA ALA A 162 7.68 4.30 -4.03
C ALA A 162 9.09 4.07 -3.49
N TYR A 163 9.58 2.84 -3.57
CA TYR A 163 10.93 2.45 -3.18
C TYR A 163 11.57 1.65 -4.30
N ARG A 164 12.78 2.02 -4.73
CA ARG A 164 13.42 1.39 -5.89
C ARG A 164 14.09 0.06 -5.52
N HIS A 165 13.64 -1.01 -6.15
CA HIS A 165 14.14 -2.36 -5.93
C HIS A 165 15.33 -2.71 -6.84
N SER A 166 15.26 -2.35 -8.14
CA SER A 166 16.31 -2.56 -9.15
C SER A 166 16.39 -1.43 -10.20
#